data_AF-A0A4Q9MZC4-F1
#
_entry.id   AF-A0A4Q9MZC4-F1
#
_cell.length_a   1.000
_cell.length_b   1.000
_cell.length_c   1.000
_cell.angle_alpha   90.00
_cell.angle_beta   90.00
_cell.angle_gamma   90.00
#
_symmetry.space_group_name_H-M   'P 1'
#
loop_
_entity.id
_entity.type
_entity.pdbx_description
1 polymer ?
#
loop_
_entity_poly.entity_id
_entity_poly.type
_entity_poly.pdbx_seq_one_letter_code
_entity_poly.pdbx_strand_id
1 'polypeptide(L)'
;MSIKNPTQFVEEFKKSGHYDHLRKELLKEFRQSDAMTALLSRVDDIAKEKLASDPKLQYMPEASVVREVMQELDRYPLVDRAVKDRSLLDDPSFVAGLRSTMRKILQEDRKAAGKTLDGTVNLNGTSHTPGQGGSTIPWKTGGVGVTGQHPAGHADSDSEGSEESMDMDIEEYSSD
;
A
#
# COMPACT_ATOMS: atom_id res chain seq x y z
N MET A 1 -15.69 -14.37 3.94
CA MET A 1 -15.34 -14.04 5.34
C MET A 1 -15.71 -12.58 5.53
N SER A 2 -16.49 -12.22 6.55
CA SER A 2 -16.90 -10.82 6.69
C SER A 2 -15.71 -9.92 7.03
N ILE A 3 -15.58 -8.81 6.30
CA ILE A 3 -14.53 -7.81 6.46
C ILE A 3 -14.82 -6.98 7.71
N LYS A 4 -13.98 -7.13 8.74
CA LYS A 4 -14.14 -6.46 10.05
C LYS A 4 -13.07 -5.40 10.32
N ASN A 5 -11.96 -5.42 9.58
CA ASN A 5 -10.85 -4.49 9.77
C ASN A 5 -10.17 -4.14 8.43
N PRO A 6 -9.34 -3.07 8.39
CA PRO A 6 -8.67 -2.63 7.16
C PRO A 6 -7.76 -3.70 6.53
N THR A 7 -7.08 -4.51 7.34
CA THR A 7 -6.20 -5.59 6.85
C THR A 7 -6.98 -6.63 6.06
N GLN A 8 -8.12 -7.08 6.59
CA GLN A 8 -9.03 -8.01 5.92
C GLN A 8 -9.59 -7.41 4.62
N PHE A 9 -9.87 -6.11 4.61
CA PHE A 9 -10.30 -5.43 3.38
C PHE A 9 -9.22 -5.50 2.30
N VAL A 10 -7.96 -5.24 2.65
CA VAL A 10 -6.84 -5.31 1.70
C VAL A 10 -6.65 -6.72 1.16
N GLU A 11 -6.79 -7.74 2.01
CA GLU A 11 -6.72 -9.14 1.58
C GLU A 11 -7.83 -9.49 0.59
N GLU A 12 -9.08 -9.15 0.89
CA GLU A 12 -10.20 -9.39 -0.03
C GLU A 12 -10.07 -8.55 -1.31
N PHE A 13 -9.55 -7.33 -1.21
CA PHE A 13 -9.24 -6.48 -2.37
C PHE A 13 -8.19 -7.14 -3.28
N LYS A 14 -7.14 -7.75 -2.71
CA LYS A 14 -6.16 -8.53 -3.46
C LYS A 14 -6.78 -9.78 -4.09
N LYS A 15 -7.58 -10.55 -3.34
CA LYS A 15 -8.25 -11.77 -3.84
C LYS A 15 -9.24 -11.50 -4.97
N SER A 16 -9.89 -10.33 -4.96
CA SER A 16 -10.86 -9.93 -5.98
C SER A 16 -10.25 -9.66 -7.37
N GLY A 17 -8.92 -9.58 -7.48
CA GLY A 17 -8.23 -9.23 -8.73
C GLY A 17 -8.26 -7.74 -9.08
N HIS A 18 -9.00 -6.91 -8.33
CA HIS A 18 -9.01 -5.46 -8.52
C HIS A 18 -7.65 -4.81 -8.23
N TYR A 19 -6.87 -5.38 -7.31
CA TYR A 19 -5.49 -4.94 -7.06
C TYR A 19 -4.60 -5.10 -8.31
N ASP A 20 -4.65 -6.26 -8.96
CA ASP A 20 -3.85 -6.50 -10.17
C ASP A 20 -4.32 -5.67 -11.35
N HIS A 21 -5.62 -5.44 -11.46
CA HIS A 21 -6.16 -4.52 -12.46
C HIS A 21 -5.66 -3.09 -12.23
N LEU A 22 -5.72 -2.60 -10.99
CA LEU A 22 -5.20 -1.29 -10.61
C LEU A 22 -3.70 -1.16 -10.92
N ARG A 23 -2.91 -2.18 -10.56
CA ARG A 23 -1.47 -2.22 -10.87
C ARG A 23 -1.21 -2.13 -12.38
N LYS A 24 -1.99 -2.85 -13.19
CA LYS A 24 -1.84 -2.84 -14.66
C LYS A 24 -2.22 -1.49 -15.27
N GLU A 25 -3.31 -0.88 -14.81
CA GLU A 25 -3.72 0.45 -15.28
C GLU A 25 -2.67 1.51 -14.89
N LEU A 26 -2.20 1.49 -13.64
CA LEU A 26 -1.13 2.38 -13.18
C LEU A 26 0.13 2.26 -14.03
N LEU A 27 0.56 1.03 -14.33
CA LEU A 27 1.73 0.78 -15.18
C LEU A 27 1.49 1.24 -16.62
N LYS A 28 0.32 0.95 -17.19
CA LYS A 28 -0.06 1.34 -18.55
C LYS A 28 -0.03 2.85 -18.71
N GLU A 29 -0.67 3.57 -17.79
CA GLU A 29 -0.68 5.02 -17.82
C GLU A 29 0.71 5.61 -17.58
N PHE A 30 1.51 5.03 -16.67
CA PHE A 30 2.87 5.50 -16.44
C PHE A 30 3.71 5.43 -17.71
N ARG A 31 3.61 4.32 -18.46
CA ARG A 31 4.29 4.13 -19.75
C ARG A 31 3.85 5.14 -20.82
N GLN A 32 2.66 5.71 -20.70
CA GLN A 32 2.12 6.70 -21.65
C GLN A 32 2.34 8.15 -21.18
N SER A 33 2.91 8.35 -19.99
CA SER A 33 3.07 9.66 -19.36
C SER A 33 4.43 10.29 -19.64
N ASP A 34 4.52 11.62 -19.46
CA ASP A 34 5.77 12.38 -19.54
C ASP A 34 6.81 11.93 -18.51
N ALA A 35 6.37 11.33 -17.40
CA ALA A 35 7.26 10.78 -16.37
C ALA A 35 8.12 9.62 -16.91
N MET A 36 7.62 8.84 -17.88
CA MET A 36 8.42 7.82 -18.56
C MET A 36 9.52 8.47 -19.41
N THR A 37 9.19 9.53 -20.13
CA THR A 37 10.18 10.29 -20.92
C THR A 37 11.25 10.90 -20.03
N ALA A 38 10.86 11.51 -18.91
CA ALA A 38 11.80 12.05 -17.93
C ALA A 38 12.70 10.95 -17.32
N LEU A 39 12.13 9.79 -17.01
CA LEU A 39 12.88 8.62 -16.53
C LEU A 39 13.93 8.18 -17.55
N LEU A 40 13.55 8.02 -18.82
CA LEU A 40 14.47 7.61 -19.88
C LEU A 40 15.57 8.64 -20.12
N SER A 41 15.23 9.94 -20.10
CA SER A 41 16.22 11.01 -20.20
C SER A 41 17.24 10.91 -19.07
N ARG A 42 16.79 10.66 -17.83
CA ARG A 42 17.69 10.57 -16.68
C ARG A 42 18.60 9.34 -16.75
N VAL A 43 18.07 8.21 -17.24
CA VAL A 43 18.85 7.00 -17.49
C VAL A 43 19.95 7.27 -18.53
N ASP A 44 19.59 7.94 -19.62
CA ASP A 44 20.54 8.31 -20.69
C ASP A 44 21.64 9.26 -20.17
N ASP A 45 21.26 10.25 -19.35
CA ASP A 45 22.23 11.17 -18.73
C ASP A 45 23.22 10.42 -17.83
N ILE A 46 22.74 9.51 -16.98
CA ILE A 46 23.60 8.73 -16.08
C ILE A 46 24.52 7.80 -16.88
N ALA A 47 24.01 7.18 -17.94
CA ALA A 47 24.81 6.32 -18.81
C ALA A 47 25.93 7.12 -19.49
N LYS A 48 25.62 8.30 -20.04
CA LYS A 48 26.62 9.20 -20.64
C LYS A 48 27.64 9.68 -19.63
N GLU A 49 27.19 10.07 -18.44
CA GLU A 49 28.07 10.49 -17.35
C GLU A 49 29.02 9.36 -16.94
N LYS A 50 28.52 8.12 -16.81
CA LYS A 50 29.33 6.94 -16.49
C LYS A 50 30.39 6.67 -17.56
N LEU A 51 30.00 6.70 -18.83
CA LEU A 51 30.91 6.46 -19.97
C LEU A 51 31.96 7.57 -20.14
N ALA A 52 31.61 8.82 -19.80
CA ALA A 52 32.55 9.94 -19.83
C ALA A 52 33.51 9.94 -18.63
N SER A 53 33.01 9.56 -17.45
CA SER A 53 33.79 9.53 -16.20
C SER A 53 34.78 8.37 -16.12
N ASP A 54 34.49 7.26 -16.81
CA ASP A 54 35.33 6.06 -16.79
C ASP A 54 35.83 5.66 -18.19
N PRO A 55 36.99 6.20 -18.62
CA PRO A 55 37.56 5.90 -19.93
C PRO A 55 37.88 4.41 -20.13
N LYS A 56 38.06 3.65 -19.05
CA LYS A 56 38.40 2.22 -19.15
C LYS A 56 37.25 1.42 -19.78
N LEU A 57 36.01 1.89 -19.64
CA LEU A 57 34.83 1.26 -20.21
C LEU A 57 34.88 1.22 -21.74
N GLN A 58 35.57 2.16 -22.39
CA GLN A 58 35.69 2.19 -23.85
C GLN A 58 36.50 1.02 -24.42
N TYR A 59 37.34 0.40 -23.58
CA TYR A 59 38.20 -0.73 -23.95
C TYR A 59 37.65 -2.07 -23.45
N MET A 60 36.52 -2.07 -22.75
CA MET A 60 35.90 -3.28 -22.24
C MET A 60 34.93 -3.88 -23.26
N PRO A 61 34.68 -5.20 -23.19
CA PRO A 61 33.61 -5.83 -23.97
C PRO A 61 32.25 -5.22 -23.60
N GLU A 62 31.37 -5.09 -24.60
CA GLU A 62 30.04 -4.48 -24.46
C GLU A 62 29.24 -5.03 -23.27
N ALA A 63 29.27 -6.36 -23.08
CA ALA A 63 28.57 -7.00 -21.95
C ALA A 63 29.07 -6.51 -20.58
N SER A 64 30.35 -6.15 -20.45
CA SER A 64 30.91 -5.60 -19.22
C SER A 64 30.51 -4.14 -19.04
N VAL A 65 30.49 -3.36 -20.12
CA VAL A 65 30.05 -1.95 -20.10
C VAL A 65 28.59 -1.85 -19.67
N VAL A 66 27.71 -2.69 -20.25
CA VAL A 66 26.29 -2.73 -19.88
C VAL A 66 26.13 -3.08 -18.41
N ARG A 67 26.89 -4.06 -17.88
CA ARG A 67 26.85 -4.42 -16.46
C ARG A 67 27.23 -3.24 -15.56
N GLU A 68 28.31 -2.54 -15.86
CA GLU A 68 28.77 -1.37 -15.09
C GLU A 68 27.76 -0.21 -15.11
N VAL A 69 27.17 0.06 -16.29
CA VAL A 69 26.13 1.09 -16.42
C VAL A 69 24.88 0.68 -15.63
N MET A 70 24.45 -0.59 -15.70
CA MET A 70 23.32 -1.06 -14.90
C MET A 70 23.57 -0.95 -13.39
N GLN A 71 24.76 -1.31 -12.92
CA GLN A 71 25.14 -1.14 -11.52
C GLN A 71 25.13 0.33 -11.08
N GLU A 72 25.52 1.25 -11.97
CA GLU A 72 25.43 2.67 -11.69
C GLU A 72 23.97 3.14 -11.60
N LEU A 73 23.11 2.71 -12.52
CA LEU A 73 21.68 3.03 -12.50
C LEU A 73 20.99 2.54 -11.22
N ASP A 74 21.34 1.35 -10.74
CA ASP A 74 20.80 0.77 -9.50
C ASP A 74 21.10 1.61 -8.24
N ARG A 75 22.12 2.49 -8.27
CA ARG A 75 22.43 3.40 -7.17
C ARG A 75 21.44 4.55 -7.05
N TYR A 76 20.66 4.82 -8.09
CA TYR A 76 19.71 5.91 -8.12
C TYR A 76 18.28 5.37 -7.98
N PRO A 77 17.45 5.91 -7.06
CA PRO A 77 16.05 5.51 -6.94
C PRO A 77 15.20 6.17 -8.06
N LEU A 78 15.53 5.89 -9.32
CA LEU A 78 14.98 6.57 -10.50
C LEU A 78 13.49 6.28 -10.67
N VAL A 79 13.10 5.02 -10.53
CA VAL A 79 11.70 4.59 -10.68
C VAL A 79 10.84 5.17 -9.57
N ASP A 80 11.31 5.11 -8.31
CA ASP A 80 10.57 5.67 -7.18
C ASP A 80 10.36 7.18 -7.31
N ARG A 81 11.37 7.91 -7.81
CA ARG A 81 11.26 9.34 -8.09
C ARG A 81 10.27 9.61 -9.22
N ALA A 82 10.42 8.93 -10.36
CA ALA A 82 9.52 9.11 -11.51
C ALA A 82 8.05 8.79 -11.17
N VAL A 83 7.80 7.81 -10.29
CA VAL A 83 6.46 7.48 -9.82
C VAL A 83 5.94 8.52 -8.82
N LYS A 84 6.78 9.02 -7.90
CA LYS A 84 6.39 10.07 -6.93
C LYS A 84 6.09 11.41 -7.57
N ASP A 85 6.84 11.78 -8.60
CA ASP A 85 6.63 13.02 -9.35
C ASP A 85 5.30 12.98 -10.12
N ARG A 86 4.74 11.78 -10.32
CA ARG A 86 3.41 11.61 -10.89
C ARG A 86 2.34 11.70 -9.79
N SER A 87 1.68 12.85 -9.75
CA SER A 87 0.46 13.16 -8.99
C SER A 87 -0.79 12.37 -9.42
N LEU A 88 -0.68 11.05 -9.63
CA LEU A 88 -1.77 10.16 -10.03
C LEU A 88 -2.98 10.17 -9.09
N LEU A 89 -2.71 10.31 -7.79
CA LEU A 89 -3.74 10.40 -6.77
C LEU A 89 -4.42 11.78 -6.72
N ASP A 90 -3.90 12.76 -7.46
CA ASP A 90 -4.51 14.07 -7.60
C ASP A 90 -5.60 14.07 -8.67
N ASP A 91 -5.71 13.03 -9.51
CA ASP A 91 -6.83 12.88 -10.44
C ASP A 91 -8.10 12.45 -9.68
N PRO A 92 -9.11 13.34 -9.57
CA PRO A 92 -10.33 13.04 -8.85
C PRO A 92 -11.15 11.93 -9.50
N SER A 93 -11.02 11.73 -10.82
CA SER A 93 -11.75 10.70 -11.56
C SER A 93 -11.22 9.30 -11.25
N PHE A 94 -9.89 9.16 -11.21
CA PHE A 94 -9.20 7.95 -10.78
C PHE A 94 -9.56 7.57 -9.34
N VAL A 95 -9.49 8.53 -8.41
CA VAL A 95 -9.84 8.33 -7.00
C VAL A 95 -11.32 7.95 -6.83
N ALA A 96 -12.22 8.57 -7.60
CA ALA A 96 -13.64 8.22 -7.58
C ALA A 96 -13.88 6.77 -8.06
N GLY A 97 -13.17 6.33 -9.11
CA GLY A 97 -13.18 4.96 -9.61
C GLY A 97 -12.72 3.96 -8.55
N LEU A 98 -11.59 4.24 -7.89
CA LEU A 98 -11.06 3.40 -6.81
C LEU A 98 -12.03 3.32 -5.61
N ARG A 99 -12.63 4.44 -5.20
CA ARG A 99 -13.65 4.45 -4.15
C ARG A 99 -14.90 3.67 -4.53
N SER A 100 -15.22 3.58 -5.82
CA SER A 100 -16.35 2.78 -6.32
C SER A 100 -16.07 1.28 -6.17
N THR A 101 -14.90 0.81 -6.61
CA THR A 101 -14.50 -0.60 -6.45
C THR A 101 -14.37 -1.00 -4.99
N MET A 102 -13.81 -0.14 -4.14
CA MET A 102 -13.77 -0.39 -2.68
C MET A 102 -15.17 -0.56 -2.08
N ARG A 103 -16.11 0.33 -2.44
CA ARG A 103 -17.51 0.22 -1.99
C ARG A 103 -18.17 -1.06 -2.48
N LYS A 104 -17.92 -1.46 -3.73
CA LYS A 104 -18.45 -2.68 -4.33
C LYS A 104 -18.05 -3.92 -3.52
N ILE A 105 -16.76 -4.07 -3.22
CA ILE A 105 -16.24 -5.21 -2.43
C ILE A 105 -16.87 -5.25 -1.03
N LEU A 106 -16.96 -4.11 -0.35
CA LEU A 106 -17.61 -4.03 0.97
C LEU A 106 -19.12 -4.31 0.93
N GLN A 107 -19.80 -4.02 -0.19
CA GLN A 107 -21.21 -4.35 -0.35
C GLN A 107 -21.41 -5.83 -0.68
N GLU A 108 -20.56 -6.41 -1.52
CA GLU A 108 -20.58 -7.83 -1.86
C GLU A 108 -20.32 -8.70 -0.63
N ASP A 109 -19.34 -8.32 0.21
CA ASP A 109 -19.08 -9.01 1.47
C ASP A 109 -20.28 -8.96 2.43
N ARG A 110 -20.90 -7.78 2.60
CA ARG A 110 -22.10 -7.62 3.45
C ARG A 110 -23.30 -8.42 2.93
N LYS A 111 -23.49 -8.47 1.60
CA LYS A 111 -24.54 -9.29 0.97
C LYS A 111 -24.26 -10.78 1.15
N ALA A 112 -23.00 -11.22 1.04
CA ALA A 112 -22.62 -12.60 1.27
C ALA A 112 -22.82 -13.01 2.74
N ALA A 113 -22.52 -12.13 3.69
CA ALA A 113 -22.77 -12.35 5.12
C ALA A 113 -24.27 -12.42 5.46
N GLY A 114 -25.13 -11.68 4.75
CA GLY A 114 -26.58 -11.76 4.89
C GLY A 114 -27.20 -13.04 4.28
N LYS A 115 -26.50 -13.69 3.34
CA LYS A 115 -26.98 -14.90 2.64
C LYS A 115 -26.72 -16.20 3.40
N THR A 116 -25.84 -16.19 4.40
CA THR A 116 -25.53 -17.35 5.26
C THR A 116 -26.54 -17.60 6.39
N LEU A 117 -27.64 -16.83 6.46
CA LEU A 117 -28.71 -16.97 7.46
C LEU A 117 -30.09 -17.29 6.85
N ASP A 118 -30.14 -17.87 5.65
CA ASP A 118 -31.41 -18.36 5.06
C ASP A 118 -31.30 -19.87 4.76
N GLY A 119 -31.10 -20.63 5.82
CA GLY A 119 -31.10 -22.09 5.80
C GLY A 119 -31.77 -22.60 7.07
N THR A 120 -33.10 -22.75 6.99
CA THR A 120 -34.00 -23.37 7.99
C THR A 120 -34.56 -22.42 9.06
N VAL A 121 -35.79 -21.91 8.86
CA VAL A 121 -36.99 -22.35 9.61
C VAL A 121 -38.22 -21.99 8.77
N ASN A 122 -38.90 -23.03 8.29
CA ASN A 122 -40.27 -22.95 7.79
C ASN A 122 -41.20 -22.88 9.00
N LEU A 123 -41.81 -21.72 9.28
CA LEU A 123 -42.97 -21.61 10.15
C LEU A 123 -44.11 -20.95 9.37
N ASN A 124 -45.05 -21.82 9.06
CA ASN A 124 -46.31 -21.60 8.38
C ASN A 124 -47.29 -20.83 9.30
N GLY A 125 -48.04 -19.86 8.74
CA GLY A 125 -49.19 -19.18 9.36
C GLY A 125 -48.81 -18.04 10.32
N THR A 126 -49.34 -16.82 10.26
CA THR A 126 -50.72 -16.44 9.95
C THR A 126 -50.75 -14.95 9.58
N SER A 127 -51.52 -14.63 8.54
CA SER A 127 -51.80 -13.29 8.03
C SER A 127 -52.65 -12.43 8.97
N HIS A 128 -52.22 -11.20 9.27
CA HIS A 128 -53.10 -10.05 9.56
C HIS A 128 -52.42 -8.72 9.15
N THR A 129 -53.07 -7.96 8.27
CA THR A 129 -52.92 -6.51 8.00
C THR A 129 -54.14 -5.78 8.61
N PRO A 130 -54.24 -4.43 8.57
CA PRO A 130 -53.32 -3.36 8.99
C PRO A 130 -54.00 -2.40 10.01
N GLY A 131 -53.24 -1.60 10.77
CA GLY A 131 -53.81 -0.66 11.75
C GLY A 131 -52.99 0.61 11.96
N GLN A 132 -53.61 1.76 11.66
CA GLN A 132 -53.15 3.14 11.84
C GLN A 132 -52.87 3.53 13.31
N GLY A 133 -52.03 4.56 13.47
CA GLY A 133 -51.79 5.30 14.72
C GLY A 133 -50.31 5.21 15.07
N GLY A 134 -49.48 6.25 14.97
CA GLY A 134 -49.67 7.58 15.50
C GLY A 134 -48.63 7.80 16.60
N SER A 135 -47.82 8.84 16.44
CA SER A 135 -47.14 9.57 17.51
C SER A 135 -45.78 9.09 18.07
N THR A 136 -44.84 10.04 17.94
CA THR A 136 -43.79 10.48 18.89
C THR A 136 -42.48 9.69 19.04
N ILE A 137 -41.44 10.27 18.43
CA ILE A 137 -40.03 10.18 18.81
C ILE A 137 -39.81 10.96 20.12
N PRO A 138 -39.07 10.41 21.11
CA PRO A 138 -38.36 11.22 22.08
C PRO A 138 -36.83 11.07 21.92
N TRP A 139 -36.20 12.15 21.48
CA TRP A 139 -34.78 12.41 21.65
C TRP A 139 -34.57 12.78 23.12
N LYS A 140 -33.77 11.99 23.86
CA LYS A 140 -33.41 12.30 25.24
C LYS A 140 -31.95 12.73 25.30
N THR A 141 -31.80 14.05 25.36
CA THR A 141 -30.63 14.80 25.79
C THR A 141 -30.34 14.55 27.26
N GLY A 142 -29.07 14.37 27.62
CA GLY A 142 -28.60 14.32 29.00
C GLY A 142 -27.07 14.32 29.09
N GLY A 143 -26.46 15.52 29.14
CA GLY A 143 -25.22 15.73 29.91
C GLY A 143 -25.55 15.76 31.41
N VAL A 144 -24.65 15.76 32.39
CA VAL A 144 -23.24 16.09 32.53
C VAL A 144 -22.76 15.39 33.82
N GLY A 145 -21.49 15.00 33.94
CA GLY A 145 -20.90 14.57 35.21
C GLY A 145 -19.38 14.54 35.19
N VAL A 146 -18.78 15.67 35.55
CA VAL A 146 -17.35 15.90 35.80
C VAL A 146 -16.97 15.40 37.21
N THR A 147 -15.84 14.69 37.32
CA THR A 147 -14.83 14.60 38.43
C THR A 147 -14.04 13.30 38.18
N GLY A 148 -12.71 13.19 38.08
CA GLY A 148 -11.59 13.97 38.58
C GLY A 148 -10.83 13.12 39.60
N GLN A 149 -9.71 12.44 39.22
CA GLN A 149 -8.56 12.14 40.11
C GLN A 149 -7.44 11.33 39.43
N HIS A 150 -6.22 11.87 39.53
CA HIS A 150 -4.90 11.23 39.52
C HIS A 150 -4.72 10.35 40.79
N PRO A 151 -3.83 9.33 40.81
CA PRO A 151 -2.38 9.50 41.08
C PRO A 151 -1.47 8.57 40.23
N ALA A 152 -0.32 9.04 39.75
CA ALA A 152 1.04 9.03 40.36
C ALA A 152 1.80 7.68 40.29
N GLY A 153 2.96 7.72 39.61
CA GLY A 153 4.19 7.03 40.02
C GLY A 153 4.42 5.60 39.53
N HIS A 154 5.34 5.41 38.58
CA HIS A 154 6.59 4.68 38.87
C HIS A 154 7.65 4.94 37.80
N ALA A 155 8.85 5.27 38.27
CA ALA A 155 10.10 5.33 37.55
C ALA A 155 10.75 3.94 37.47
N ASP A 156 11.71 3.82 36.55
CA ASP A 156 12.98 3.04 36.56
C ASP A 156 13.28 2.54 35.12
N SER A 157 14.35 3.04 34.48
CA SER A 157 15.70 2.40 34.40
C SER A 157 15.69 1.17 33.47
N ASP A 158 16.56 0.96 32.48
CA ASP A 158 17.96 1.33 32.33
C ASP A 158 18.39 1.42 30.85
N SER A 159 19.49 2.12 30.70
CA SER A 159 20.34 2.29 29.53
C SER A 159 21.38 1.18 29.50
N GLU A 160 21.47 0.38 28.43
CA GLU A 160 22.72 -0.30 28.06
C GLU A 160 22.89 -0.33 26.54
N GLY A 161 23.96 0.32 26.09
CA GLY A 161 24.52 0.13 24.77
C GLY A 161 25.33 -1.16 24.72
N SER A 162 25.44 -1.72 23.52
CA SER A 162 26.48 -2.68 23.17
C SER A 162 26.80 -2.49 21.70
N GLU A 163 27.83 -1.69 21.47
CA GLU A 163 28.60 -1.67 20.23
C GLU A 163 29.39 -2.98 20.20
N GLU A 164 28.90 -3.99 19.49
CA GLU A 164 29.68 -5.20 19.24
C GLU A 164 30.32 -5.08 17.86
N SER A 165 31.51 -4.50 17.87
CA SER A 165 32.54 -4.66 16.85
C SER A 165 32.89 -6.14 16.74
N MET A 166 32.60 -6.77 15.61
CA MET A 166 33.22 -8.04 15.23
C MET A 166 34.18 -7.79 14.08
N ASP A 167 35.44 -8.06 14.41
CA ASP A 167 36.63 -7.92 13.62
C ASP A 167 36.56 -8.70 12.29
N MET A 168 37.19 -8.10 11.27
CA MET A 168 37.51 -8.76 10.02
C MET A 168 38.66 -9.74 10.24
N ASP A 169 38.37 -11.04 10.23
CA ASP A 169 39.39 -12.05 9.96
C ASP A 169 39.61 -12.13 8.44
N ILE A 170 40.66 -11.43 7.99
CA ILE A 170 41.23 -11.55 6.66
C ILE A 170 42.16 -12.77 6.65
N GLU A 171 41.59 -13.96 6.46
CA GLU A 171 42.39 -15.16 6.19
C GLU A 171 42.86 -15.12 4.72
N GLU A 172 44.10 -14.69 4.60
CA GLU A 172 45.05 -14.81 3.52
C GLU A 172 45.04 -16.23 2.91
N TYR A 173 44.24 -16.44 1.85
CA TYR A 173 44.39 -17.63 1.01
C TYR A 173 45.52 -17.40 0.01
N SER A 174 46.72 -17.75 0.45
CA SER A 174 47.88 -17.97 -0.41
C SER A 174 48.29 -19.44 -0.28
N SER A 175 48.23 -20.21 -1.35
CA SER A 175 49.07 -21.40 -1.57
C SER A 175 48.93 -21.91 -3.01
N ASP A 176 50.07 -21.84 -3.71
CA ASP A 176 50.63 -22.69 -4.78
C ASP A 176 49.71 -23.37 -5.81
#